data_AF-A0A3D5DX44-F1
#
_entry.id   AF-A0A3D5DX44-F1
#
_cell.length_a   1.000
_cell.length_b   1.000
_cell.length_c   1.000
_cell.angle_alpha   90.00
_cell.angle_beta   90.00
_cell.angle_gamma   90.00
#
_symmetry.space_group_name_H-M   'P 1'
#
loop_
_entity.id
_entity.type
_entity.pdbx_description
1 polymer ?
#
loop_
_entity_poly.entity_id
_entity_poly.type
_entity_poly.pdbx_seq_one_letter_code
_entity_poly.pdbx_strand_id
1 'polypeptide(L)'
;MTVSGDELRDAARLVRESVVVGRAVMLARWIGSGRRPVTAGQVLRKADVPAAGAAVGVDVPPRLRTMANIRALHRPWCLAVATGLLQIGGGWVSGGPALERWPPGDADLLAGWLAALRAVCAAESYPQDEDSVRLLAMALLEVLREDGVPRAGGLWGPVHAALHDLCDRYDKSSWEPLHAADRYYDLETGMPLAGLLALLAEFGAVAGRGQPVITPLGCWAAGHLAAGLPGLADPGLPVGEMIAEAARFCDEEQRDHVAWGWLAERQPAEAAREILTAAEGMSPLLRGVAVGVVQRLGEEALPAWRELTAAPRVGPHARAVLAAWDQGPEPGDADWDWLAVEAAAAALQDKGPDEALSRVWDSMPGTDLDTCLAEVRATGHPDAAELSQEVAEFAASGAPRSIDQVAGLKVSLAGSRPPIWRRVRLPVMATLGDLHDVIQLLFGWDGDHLHVFQAGKKQYSDPLMDLDETRDEEAIRLRDAMARNAGKISYTYDLGACWEHEITLEQTLPRDRGQDYPVCVAYKGDSPVEYWCEDDPEEPGPFDLAEVNRKLAALGEAEE
;
A
#
# COMPACT_ATOMS: atom_id res chain seq x y z
N MET A 1 -1.70 -23.83 16.48
CA MET A 1 -2.30 -25.18 16.54
C MET A 1 -2.47 -25.69 15.12
N THR A 2 -1.87 -26.83 14.79
CA THR A 2 -2.09 -27.53 13.52
C THR A 2 -3.54 -28.03 13.48
N VAL A 3 -4.37 -27.38 12.66
CA VAL A 3 -5.76 -27.78 12.41
C VAL A 3 -5.74 -29.19 11.80
N SER A 4 -6.52 -30.10 12.36
CA SER A 4 -6.60 -31.49 11.88
C SER A 4 -7.23 -31.55 10.47
N GLY A 5 -6.90 -32.60 9.70
CA GLY A 5 -7.45 -32.79 8.35
C GLY A 5 -8.98 -32.99 8.31
N ASP A 6 -9.60 -33.30 9.44
CA ASP A 6 -11.06 -33.40 9.57
C ASP A 6 -11.70 -32.03 9.81
N GLU A 7 -11.08 -31.17 10.61
CA GLU A 7 -11.54 -29.79 10.83
C GLU A 7 -11.49 -28.95 9.54
N LEU A 8 -10.48 -29.15 8.69
CA LEU A 8 -10.40 -28.50 7.38
C LEU A 8 -11.54 -28.92 6.44
N ARG A 9 -11.90 -30.22 6.44
CA ARG A 9 -13.00 -30.75 5.63
C ARG A 9 -14.35 -30.22 6.11
N ASP A 10 -14.56 -30.13 7.42
CA ASP A 10 -15.78 -29.55 7.98
C ASP A 10 -15.90 -28.05 7.71
N ALA A 11 -14.80 -27.30 7.79
CA ALA A 11 -14.77 -25.89 7.41
C ALA A 11 -15.13 -25.71 5.92
N ALA A 12 -14.53 -26.50 5.02
CA ALA A 12 -14.81 -26.45 3.59
C ALA A 12 -16.27 -26.82 3.26
N ARG A 13 -16.85 -27.78 3.98
CA ARG A 13 -18.28 -28.12 3.86
C ARG A 13 -19.17 -26.91 4.20
N LEU A 14 -18.90 -26.23 5.30
CA LEU A 14 -19.63 -25.03 5.71
C LEU A 14 -19.51 -23.88 4.69
N VAL A 15 -18.35 -23.73 4.03
CA VAL A 15 -18.20 -22.76 2.93
C VAL A 15 -19.18 -23.06 1.80
N ARG A 16 -19.30 -24.33 1.37
CA ARG A 16 -20.22 -24.74 0.29
C ARG A 16 -21.70 -24.53 0.65
N GLU A 17 -22.03 -24.64 1.93
CA GLU A 17 -23.39 -24.46 2.46
C GLU A 17 -23.73 -22.98 2.72
N SER A 18 -22.74 -22.07 2.69
CA SER A 18 -22.95 -20.66 3.02
C SER A 18 -23.79 -19.91 1.97
N VAL A 19 -24.68 -19.05 2.45
CA VAL A 19 -25.62 -18.28 1.61
C VAL A 19 -24.87 -17.34 0.67
N VAL A 20 -23.80 -16.71 1.17
CA VAL A 20 -23.01 -15.75 0.39
C VAL A 20 -22.31 -16.39 -0.81
N VAL A 21 -21.77 -17.60 -0.64
CA VAL A 21 -21.12 -18.36 -1.72
C VAL A 21 -22.15 -18.78 -2.77
N GLY A 22 -23.31 -19.30 -2.34
CA GLY A 22 -24.40 -19.65 -3.25
C GLY A 22 -24.82 -18.47 -4.13
N ARG A 23 -25.04 -17.29 -3.52
CA ARG A 23 -25.40 -16.06 -4.24
C ARG A 23 -24.28 -15.58 -5.17
N ALA A 24 -23.01 -15.69 -4.78
CA ALA A 24 -21.88 -15.27 -5.61
C ALA A 24 -21.79 -16.10 -6.89
N VAL A 25 -21.97 -17.41 -6.78
CA VAL A 25 -22.01 -18.33 -7.93
C VAL A 25 -23.22 -18.03 -8.83
N MET A 26 -24.37 -17.70 -8.25
CA MET A 26 -25.55 -17.26 -9.01
C MET A 26 -25.30 -15.97 -9.79
N LEU A 27 -24.65 -14.95 -9.19
CA LEU A 27 -24.26 -13.72 -9.89
C LEU A 27 -23.28 -14.01 -11.03
N ALA A 28 -22.26 -14.83 -10.77
CA ALA A 28 -21.27 -15.20 -11.76
C ALA A 28 -21.90 -15.92 -12.96
N ARG A 29 -22.82 -16.86 -12.71
CA ARG A 29 -23.59 -17.57 -13.75
C ARG A 29 -24.53 -16.64 -14.51
N TRP A 30 -25.13 -15.67 -13.84
CA TRP A 30 -26.00 -14.68 -14.47
C TRP A 30 -25.26 -13.74 -15.41
N ILE A 31 -24.03 -13.34 -15.07
CA ILE A 31 -23.14 -12.62 -16.00
C ILE A 31 -22.73 -13.55 -17.14
N GLY A 32 -22.37 -14.79 -16.82
CA GLY A 32 -22.03 -15.84 -17.77
C GLY A 32 -20.87 -15.44 -18.68
N SER A 33 -20.97 -15.79 -19.96
CA SER A 33 -20.00 -15.40 -20.99
C SER A 33 -20.21 -13.99 -21.54
N GLY A 34 -21.18 -13.23 -21.01
CA GLY A 34 -21.40 -11.84 -21.37
C GLY A 34 -20.41 -10.90 -20.68
N ARG A 35 -20.42 -9.63 -21.10
CA ARG A 35 -19.77 -8.54 -20.37
C ARG A 35 -20.79 -7.47 -19.99
N ARG A 36 -20.67 -6.92 -18.78
CA ARG A 36 -21.50 -5.80 -18.31
C ARG A 36 -20.61 -4.62 -17.90
N PRO A 37 -21.08 -3.38 -18.04
CA PRO A 37 -20.29 -2.22 -17.65
C PRO A 37 -20.30 -2.06 -16.11
N VAL A 38 -19.15 -1.68 -15.55
CA VAL A 38 -19.04 -1.32 -14.13
C VAL A 38 -18.85 0.19 -13.95
N THR A 39 -18.97 0.65 -12.70
CA THR A 39 -18.61 2.01 -12.28
C THR A 39 -17.11 2.10 -11.97
N ALA A 40 -16.59 3.31 -11.69
CA ALA A 40 -15.22 3.48 -11.21
C ALA A 40 -14.96 2.72 -9.89
N GLY A 41 -15.98 2.58 -9.04
CA GLY A 41 -15.93 1.75 -7.83
C GLY A 41 -16.13 0.25 -8.10
N GLN A 42 -15.93 -0.21 -9.34
CA GLN A 42 -15.92 -1.62 -9.74
C GLN A 42 -17.19 -2.43 -9.36
N VAL A 43 -18.34 -1.75 -9.31
CA VAL A 43 -19.65 -2.38 -9.09
C VAL A 43 -20.55 -2.19 -10.31
N LEU A 44 -21.60 -3.01 -10.43
CA LEU A 44 -22.57 -2.90 -11.54
C LEU A 44 -23.16 -1.49 -11.63
N ARG A 45 -23.36 -1.02 -12.87
CA ARG A 45 -24.12 0.21 -13.12
C ARG A 45 -25.58 0.02 -12.73
N LYS A 46 -26.22 1.12 -12.31
CA LYS A 46 -27.61 1.13 -11.79
C LYS A 46 -28.63 0.39 -12.65
N ALA A 47 -28.46 0.42 -13.97
CA ALA A 47 -29.36 -0.23 -14.92
C ALA A 47 -29.40 -1.76 -14.77
N ASP A 48 -28.28 -2.38 -14.35
CA ASP A 48 -28.15 -3.83 -14.25
C ASP A 48 -28.48 -4.38 -12.85
N VAL A 49 -28.56 -3.51 -11.84
CA VAL A 49 -28.74 -3.90 -10.42
C VAL A 49 -30.06 -4.65 -10.18
N PRO A 50 -31.23 -4.24 -10.72
CA PRO A 50 -32.48 -4.99 -10.53
C PRO A 50 -32.42 -6.42 -11.09
N ALA A 51 -31.79 -6.60 -12.25
CA ALA A 51 -31.63 -7.91 -12.86
C ALA A 51 -30.67 -8.80 -12.06
N ALA A 52 -29.59 -8.23 -11.52
CA ALA A 52 -28.70 -8.93 -10.59
C ALA A 52 -29.43 -9.36 -9.32
N GLY A 53 -30.24 -8.47 -8.73
CA GLY A 53 -31.07 -8.77 -7.55
C GLY A 53 -32.04 -9.92 -7.79
N ALA A 54 -32.77 -9.89 -8.91
CA ALA A 54 -33.66 -10.97 -9.31
C ALA A 54 -32.92 -12.31 -9.48
N ALA A 55 -31.68 -12.29 -10.02
CA ALA A 55 -30.88 -13.49 -10.21
C ALA A 55 -30.47 -14.17 -8.91
N VAL A 56 -30.34 -13.43 -7.79
CA VAL A 56 -29.97 -13.98 -6.48
C VAL A 56 -31.08 -13.99 -5.44
N GLY A 57 -32.31 -13.60 -5.84
CA GLY A 57 -33.44 -13.47 -4.93
C GLY A 57 -33.24 -12.39 -3.85
N VAL A 58 -32.68 -11.24 -4.24
CA VAL A 58 -32.52 -10.06 -3.38
C VAL A 58 -33.42 -8.95 -3.89
N ASP A 59 -34.25 -8.42 -2.98
CA ASP A 59 -35.09 -7.27 -3.26
C ASP A 59 -34.24 -6.00 -3.42
N VAL A 60 -34.35 -5.38 -4.60
CA VAL A 60 -33.62 -4.16 -4.94
C VAL A 60 -34.51 -2.95 -4.69
N PRO A 61 -34.09 -1.98 -3.86
CA PRO A 61 -34.85 -0.76 -3.64
C PRO A 61 -35.07 0.02 -4.95
N PRO A 62 -36.24 0.65 -5.15
CA PRO A 62 -36.55 1.38 -6.37
C PRO A 62 -35.67 2.62 -6.58
N ARG A 63 -35.13 3.18 -5.49
CA ARG A 63 -34.14 4.26 -5.52
C ARG A 63 -32.82 3.74 -4.97
N LEU A 64 -31.76 3.77 -5.78
CA LEU A 64 -30.43 3.35 -5.35
C LEU A 64 -29.34 4.33 -5.80
N ARG A 65 -28.41 4.64 -4.89
CA ARG A 65 -27.22 5.45 -5.19
C ARG A 65 -26.14 4.61 -5.88
N THR A 66 -25.91 3.41 -5.38
CA THR A 66 -24.92 2.44 -5.88
C THR A 66 -25.35 1.04 -5.46
N MET A 67 -24.91 0.01 -6.20
CA MET A 67 -25.10 -1.39 -5.81
C MET A 67 -24.44 -1.70 -4.47
N ALA A 68 -23.32 -1.05 -4.16
CA ALA A 68 -22.55 -1.27 -2.93
C ALA A 68 -23.38 -1.05 -1.64
N ASN A 69 -24.45 -0.23 -1.71
CA ASN A 69 -25.33 0.03 -0.56
C ASN A 69 -26.32 -1.12 -0.29
N ILE A 70 -26.44 -2.10 -1.20
CA ILE A 70 -27.31 -3.27 -1.03
C ILE A 70 -26.43 -4.42 -0.55
N ARG A 71 -26.21 -4.54 0.77
CA ARG A 71 -25.29 -5.52 1.36
C ARG A 71 -25.53 -6.97 0.86
N ALA A 72 -26.80 -7.36 0.74
CA ALA A 72 -27.19 -8.68 0.25
C ALA A 72 -26.79 -8.99 -1.20
N LEU A 73 -26.49 -7.95 -2.01
CA LEU A 73 -25.91 -8.06 -3.35
C LEU A 73 -24.40 -7.79 -3.36
N HIS A 74 -23.95 -6.82 -2.57
CA HIS A 74 -22.55 -6.41 -2.54
C HIS A 74 -21.61 -7.46 -1.94
N ARG A 75 -22.00 -8.13 -0.85
CA ARG A 75 -21.14 -9.16 -0.24
C ARG A 75 -20.89 -10.35 -1.18
N PRO A 76 -21.92 -10.94 -1.83
CA PRO A 76 -21.70 -11.95 -2.86
C PRO A 76 -20.90 -11.44 -4.06
N TRP A 77 -21.04 -10.15 -4.43
CA TRP A 77 -20.24 -9.54 -5.50
C TRP A 77 -18.75 -9.49 -5.14
N CYS A 78 -18.40 -8.98 -3.95
CA CYS A 78 -17.03 -8.95 -3.47
C CYS A 78 -16.44 -10.37 -3.41
N LEU A 79 -17.22 -11.35 -2.94
CA LEU A 79 -16.81 -12.75 -2.95
C LEU A 79 -16.52 -13.25 -4.36
N ALA A 80 -17.42 -12.99 -5.31
CA ALA A 80 -17.25 -13.45 -6.68
C ALA A 80 -15.99 -12.84 -7.34
N VAL A 81 -15.69 -11.57 -7.08
CA VAL A 81 -14.46 -10.93 -7.55
C VAL A 81 -13.22 -11.51 -6.86
N ALA A 82 -13.22 -11.60 -5.52
CA ALA A 82 -12.08 -12.08 -4.74
C ALA A 82 -11.72 -13.55 -5.02
N THR A 83 -12.70 -14.38 -5.40
CA THR A 83 -12.50 -15.79 -5.76
C THR A 83 -12.21 -16.02 -7.24
N GLY A 84 -12.20 -14.95 -8.06
CA GLY A 84 -12.04 -15.05 -9.51
C GLY A 84 -13.23 -15.70 -10.23
N LEU A 85 -14.40 -15.81 -9.59
CA LEU A 85 -15.66 -16.16 -10.25
C LEU A 85 -16.13 -15.05 -11.19
N LEU A 86 -15.76 -13.80 -10.88
CA LEU A 86 -15.91 -12.63 -11.73
C LEU A 86 -14.53 -11.99 -11.94
N GLN A 87 -14.34 -11.41 -13.12
CA GLN A 87 -13.14 -10.63 -13.45
C GLN A 87 -13.55 -9.24 -13.92
N ILE A 88 -12.91 -8.21 -13.38
CA ILE A 88 -13.15 -6.81 -13.73
C ILE A 88 -11.92 -6.27 -14.44
N GLY A 89 -12.13 -5.63 -15.60
CA GLY A 89 -11.06 -5.04 -16.40
C GLY A 89 -11.59 -4.09 -17.46
N GLY A 90 -10.87 -3.00 -17.72
CA GLY A 90 -11.24 -2.02 -18.76
C GLY A 90 -12.64 -1.41 -18.60
N GLY A 91 -13.17 -1.32 -17.36
CA GLY A 91 -14.52 -0.83 -17.08
C GLY A 91 -15.64 -1.83 -17.32
N TRP A 92 -15.31 -3.11 -17.51
CA TRP A 92 -16.25 -4.21 -17.71
C TRP A 92 -16.07 -5.31 -16.68
N VAL A 93 -17.13 -6.10 -16.48
CA VAL A 93 -17.11 -7.34 -15.71
C VAL A 93 -17.59 -8.51 -16.57
N SER A 94 -16.92 -9.65 -16.44
CA SER A 94 -17.27 -10.93 -17.08
C SER A 94 -17.16 -12.09 -16.08
N GLY A 95 -17.69 -13.25 -16.44
CA GLY A 95 -17.38 -14.49 -15.75
C GLY A 95 -15.88 -14.75 -15.77
N GLY A 96 -15.32 -15.12 -14.62
CA GLY A 96 -13.91 -15.45 -14.47
C GLY A 96 -13.64 -16.95 -14.60
N PRO A 97 -12.36 -17.36 -14.77
CA PRO A 97 -11.98 -18.75 -15.03
C PRO A 97 -12.23 -19.69 -13.85
N ALA A 98 -12.45 -19.17 -12.65
CA ALA A 98 -12.82 -19.99 -11.49
C ALA A 98 -14.23 -20.58 -11.64
N LEU A 99 -15.11 -19.95 -12.42
CA LEU A 99 -16.49 -20.40 -12.60
C LEU A 99 -16.56 -21.75 -13.32
N GLU A 100 -15.67 -22.01 -14.27
CA GLU A 100 -15.60 -23.28 -15.02
C GLU A 100 -15.14 -24.46 -14.14
N ARG A 101 -14.31 -24.16 -13.14
CA ARG A 101 -13.73 -25.13 -12.22
C ARG A 101 -14.47 -25.18 -10.88
N TRP A 102 -15.67 -24.58 -10.81
CA TRP A 102 -16.41 -24.47 -9.56
C TRP A 102 -17.19 -25.76 -9.22
N PRO A 103 -17.10 -26.28 -7.99
CA PRO A 103 -16.26 -25.77 -6.89
C PRO A 103 -14.82 -26.31 -6.94
N PRO A 104 -13.83 -25.53 -6.49
CA PRO A 104 -12.44 -25.98 -6.41
C PRO A 104 -12.22 -26.97 -5.24
N GLY A 105 -10.97 -27.41 -5.08
CA GLY A 105 -10.56 -28.22 -3.93
C GLY A 105 -10.70 -27.47 -2.60
N ASP A 106 -10.72 -28.20 -1.47
CA ASP A 106 -11.00 -27.64 -0.14
C ASP A 106 -10.06 -26.49 0.25
N ALA A 107 -8.75 -26.61 -0.03
CA ALA A 107 -7.76 -25.59 0.28
C ALA A 107 -7.99 -24.29 -0.50
N ASP A 108 -8.17 -24.39 -1.82
CA ASP A 108 -8.47 -23.22 -2.68
C ASP A 108 -9.81 -22.58 -2.32
N LEU A 109 -10.79 -23.40 -1.94
CA LEU A 109 -12.11 -22.92 -1.50
C LEU A 109 -12.00 -22.11 -0.21
N LEU A 110 -11.25 -22.59 0.78
CA LEU A 110 -11.01 -21.88 2.05
C LEU A 110 -10.19 -20.60 1.85
N ALA A 111 -9.13 -20.66 1.03
CA ALA A 111 -8.33 -19.49 0.68
C ALA A 111 -9.17 -18.41 -0.01
N GLY A 112 -9.99 -18.80 -0.99
CA GLY A 112 -10.92 -17.91 -1.68
C GLY A 112 -11.99 -17.33 -0.75
N TRP A 113 -12.55 -18.13 0.16
CA TRP A 113 -13.50 -17.65 1.17
C TRP A 113 -12.87 -16.64 2.12
N LEU A 114 -11.63 -16.86 2.56
CA LEU A 114 -10.92 -15.93 3.45
C LEU A 114 -10.63 -14.61 2.74
N ALA A 115 -10.15 -14.66 1.49
CA ALA A 115 -9.96 -13.49 0.66
C ALA A 115 -11.27 -12.70 0.46
N ALA A 116 -12.39 -13.41 0.27
CA ALA A 116 -13.71 -12.80 0.15
C ALA A 116 -14.20 -12.13 1.43
N LEU A 117 -14.01 -12.76 2.59
CA LEU A 117 -14.37 -12.16 3.87
C LEU A 117 -13.56 -10.88 4.10
N ARG A 118 -12.24 -10.91 3.83
CA ARG A 118 -11.38 -9.71 3.90
C ARG A 118 -11.82 -8.61 2.94
N ALA A 119 -12.17 -8.95 1.70
CA ALA A 119 -12.67 -7.98 0.73
C ALA A 119 -13.99 -7.33 1.16
N VAL A 120 -14.89 -8.10 1.78
CA VAL A 120 -16.13 -7.56 2.36
C VAL A 120 -15.84 -6.66 3.56
N CYS A 121 -14.95 -7.07 4.46
CA CYS A 121 -14.51 -6.23 5.58
C CYS A 121 -13.96 -4.90 5.05
N ALA A 122 -12.99 -4.92 4.14
CA ALA A 122 -12.42 -3.72 3.54
C ALA A 122 -13.46 -2.80 2.87
N ALA A 123 -14.45 -3.39 2.20
CA ALA A 123 -15.50 -2.64 1.52
C ALA A 123 -16.56 -2.04 2.49
N GLU A 124 -16.73 -2.62 3.69
CA GLU A 124 -17.62 -2.12 4.74
C GLU A 124 -16.89 -1.26 5.79
N SER A 125 -15.56 -1.22 5.78
CA SER A 125 -14.71 -0.31 6.55
C SER A 125 -14.76 1.13 6.03
N TYR A 126 -14.02 2.03 6.66
CA TYR A 126 -13.89 3.41 6.20
C TYR A 126 -12.84 3.51 5.07
N PRO A 127 -12.89 4.55 4.22
CA PRO A 127 -11.87 4.72 3.20
C PRO A 127 -10.45 4.84 3.77
N GLN A 128 -10.28 5.53 4.90
CA GLN A 128 -8.97 5.76 5.51
C GLN A 128 -8.37 4.51 6.20
N ASP A 129 -9.20 3.61 6.74
CA ASP A 129 -8.75 2.32 7.29
C ASP A 129 -9.60 1.16 6.78
N GLU A 130 -8.96 0.27 6.03
CA GLU A 130 -9.59 -0.91 5.44
C GLU A 130 -9.77 -2.06 6.45
N ASP A 131 -9.05 -2.04 7.58
CA ASP A 131 -9.02 -3.16 8.51
C ASP A 131 -10.04 -3.03 9.66
N SER A 132 -10.70 -1.89 9.85
CA SER A 132 -11.70 -1.67 10.90
C SER A 132 -12.72 -2.80 11.09
N VAL A 133 -13.44 -3.18 10.02
CA VAL A 133 -14.44 -4.27 10.10
C VAL A 133 -13.78 -5.63 10.25
N ARG A 134 -12.55 -5.80 9.75
CA ARG A 134 -11.77 -7.03 9.89
C ARG A 134 -11.35 -7.24 11.34
N LEU A 135 -10.88 -6.20 12.03
CA LEU A 135 -10.53 -6.21 13.45
C LEU A 135 -11.77 -6.48 14.31
N LEU A 136 -12.90 -5.85 14.02
CA LEU A 136 -14.18 -6.15 14.68
C LEU A 136 -14.60 -7.62 14.52
N ALA A 137 -14.47 -8.17 13.32
CA ALA A 137 -14.78 -9.57 13.06
C ALA A 137 -13.83 -10.51 13.82
N MET A 138 -12.54 -10.17 13.88
CA MET A 138 -11.53 -10.91 14.66
C MET A 138 -11.88 -10.89 16.16
N ALA A 139 -12.13 -9.72 16.74
CA ALA A 139 -12.50 -9.56 18.15
C ALA A 139 -13.76 -10.37 18.50
N LEU A 140 -14.79 -10.33 17.65
CA LEU A 140 -16.01 -11.10 17.85
C LEU A 140 -15.78 -12.61 17.77
N LEU A 141 -14.99 -13.09 16.81
CA LEU A 141 -14.68 -14.51 16.69
C LEU A 141 -13.81 -15.00 17.85
N GLU A 142 -12.87 -14.18 18.35
CA GLU A 142 -12.05 -14.50 19.52
C GLU A 142 -12.91 -14.65 20.78
N VAL A 143 -13.80 -13.69 21.06
CA VAL A 143 -14.73 -13.77 22.19
C VAL A 143 -15.68 -14.96 22.09
N LEU A 144 -16.14 -15.32 20.89
CA LEU A 144 -17.00 -16.49 20.70
C LEU A 144 -16.25 -17.83 20.84
N ARG A 145 -14.92 -17.83 20.70
CA ARG A 145 -14.07 -19.01 20.85
C ARG A 145 -13.76 -19.33 22.31
N GLU A 146 -13.82 -18.35 23.20
CA GLU A 146 -13.60 -18.55 24.64
C GLU A 146 -14.82 -19.25 25.28
N ASP A 147 -14.65 -20.53 25.61
CA ASP A 147 -15.67 -21.32 26.29
C ASP A 147 -15.99 -20.71 27.68
N GLY A 148 -17.28 -20.50 27.96
CA GLY A 148 -17.75 -20.20 29.31
C GLY A 148 -17.94 -18.73 29.69
N VAL A 149 -17.82 -17.76 28.77
CA VAL A 149 -18.17 -16.35 29.06
C VAL A 149 -19.67 -16.25 29.37
N PRO A 150 -20.08 -15.95 30.62
CA PRO A 150 -21.48 -15.81 30.96
C PRO A 150 -22.03 -14.56 30.26
N ARG A 151 -22.92 -14.75 29.28
CA ARG A 151 -23.46 -13.66 28.44
C ARG A 151 -24.49 -12.78 29.15
N ALA A 152 -24.48 -12.77 30.48
CA ALA A 152 -25.40 -11.99 31.30
C ALA A 152 -25.22 -10.46 31.10
N GLY A 153 -24.07 -10.02 30.57
CA GLY A 153 -23.75 -8.61 30.25
C GLY A 153 -23.73 -8.26 28.75
N GLY A 154 -24.12 -9.16 27.85
CA GLY A 154 -24.04 -8.96 26.39
C GLY A 154 -22.63 -9.16 25.80
N LEU A 155 -22.53 -9.15 24.47
CA LEU A 155 -21.27 -9.42 23.75
C LEU A 155 -20.36 -8.20 23.59
N TRP A 156 -20.91 -6.99 23.66
CA TRP A 156 -20.17 -5.77 23.32
C TRP A 156 -18.96 -5.51 24.22
N GLY A 157 -19.10 -5.63 25.54
CA GLY A 157 -18.01 -5.36 26.48
C GLY A 157 -16.75 -6.21 26.22
N PRO A 158 -16.87 -7.55 26.15
CA PRO A 158 -15.75 -8.42 25.79
C PRO A 158 -15.19 -8.14 24.40
N VAL A 159 -16.06 -7.90 23.39
CA VAL A 159 -15.61 -7.60 22.02
C VAL A 159 -14.85 -6.28 21.96
N HIS A 160 -15.30 -5.27 22.71
CA HIS A 160 -14.63 -3.98 22.80
C HIS A 160 -13.23 -4.11 23.41
N ALA A 161 -13.09 -4.90 24.49
CA ALA A 161 -11.79 -5.16 25.10
C ALA A 161 -10.85 -5.91 24.13
N ALA A 162 -11.33 -7.00 23.51
CA ALA A 162 -10.55 -7.74 22.52
C ALA A 162 -10.18 -6.86 21.31
N LEU A 163 -11.08 -5.95 20.89
CA LEU A 163 -10.80 -5.02 19.80
C LEU A 163 -9.67 -4.06 20.15
N HIS A 164 -9.67 -3.52 21.37
CA HIS A 164 -8.58 -2.64 21.83
C HIS A 164 -7.23 -3.37 21.80
N ASP A 165 -7.18 -4.60 22.33
CA ASP A 165 -5.94 -5.41 22.32
C ASP A 165 -5.45 -5.72 20.89
N LEU A 166 -6.39 -5.95 19.96
CA LEU A 166 -6.06 -6.15 18.55
C LEU A 166 -5.55 -4.86 17.88
N CYS A 167 -6.15 -3.72 18.21
CA CYS A 167 -5.71 -2.43 17.68
C CYS A 167 -4.26 -2.12 18.11
N ASP A 168 -3.94 -2.30 19.39
CA ASP A 168 -2.57 -2.12 19.90
C ASP A 168 -1.60 -3.13 19.25
N ARG A 169 -2.02 -4.39 19.09
CA ARG A 169 -1.18 -5.44 18.48
C ARG A 169 -0.83 -5.17 17.01
N TYR A 170 -1.73 -4.54 16.26
CA TYR A 170 -1.60 -4.36 14.81
C TYR A 170 -1.34 -2.91 14.38
N ASP A 171 -1.03 -2.03 15.33
CA ASP A 171 -0.82 -0.59 15.12
C ASP A 171 -1.99 0.09 14.38
N LYS A 172 -3.16 0.02 15.01
CA LYS A 172 -4.40 0.53 14.44
C LYS A 172 -5.09 1.47 15.41
N SER A 173 -5.68 2.52 14.86
CA SER A 173 -6.56 3.39 15.64
C SER A 173 -7.71 2.60 16.25
N SER A 174 -7.96 2.76 17.55
CA SER A 174 -9.13 2.17 18.22
C SER A 174 -10.43 2.88 17.86
N TRP A 175 -10.35 4.13 17.37
CA TRP A 175 -11.50 4.97 17.07
C TRP A 175 -12.28 4.50 15.84
N GLU A 176 -11.60 4.10 14.78
CA GLU A 176 -12.25 3.77 13.50
C GLU A 176 -13.02 2.44 13.54
N PRO A 177 -12.47 1.35 14.12
CA PRO A 177 -13.22 0.13 14.35
C PRO A 177 -14.43 0.35 15.27
N LEU A 178 -14.30 1.19 16.30
CA LEU A 178 -15.41 1.58 17.15
C LEU A 178 -16.54 2.26 16.36
N HIS A 179 -16.21 3.21 15.50
CA HIS A 179 -17.19 3.87 14.62
C HIS A 179 -17.76 2.93 13.57
N ALA A 180 -17.02 1.91 13.15
CA ALA A 180 -17.53 0.88 12.25
C ALA A 180 -18.58 0.00 12.94
N ALA A 181 -18.46 -0.21 14.26
CA ALA A 181 -19.41 -1.01 15.03
C ALA A 181 -20.83 -0.40 15.05
N ASP A 182 -20.94 0.93 15.06
CA ASP A 182 -22.24 1.64 15.01
C ASP A 182 -23.05 1.26 13.75
N ARG A 183 -22.39 0.96 12.64
CA ARG A 183 -23.04 0.52 11.38
C ARG A 183 -23.67 -0.88 11.47
N TYR A 184 -23.39 -1.60 12.55
CA TYR A 184 -23.90 -2.93 12.84
C TYR A 184 -24.82 -2.96 14.06
N TYR A 185 -25.12 -1.81 14.64
CA TYR A 185 -26.11 -1.67 15.69
C TYR A 185 -27.51 -1.91 15.12
N ASP A 186 -28.28 -2.78 15.77
CA ASP A 186 -29.70 -2.97 15.44
C ASP A 186 -30.55 -1.97 16.22
N LEU A 187 -31.11 -1.00 15.50
CA LEU A 187 -31.98 0.04 16.07
C LEU A 187 -33.33 -0.51 16.55
N GLU A 188 -33.80 -1.63 16.01
CA GLU A 188 -35.09 -2.23 16.37
C GLU A 188 -34.96 -3.04 17.66
N THR A 189 -33.90 -3.84 17.79
CA THR A 189 -33.69 -4.69 18.97
C THR A 189 -32.78 -4.07 20.03
N GLY A 190 -32.11 -2.96 19.72
CA GLY A 190 -31.11 -2.31 20.56
C GLY A 190 -29.85 -3.16 20.78
N MET A 191 -29.60 -4.16 19.92
CA MET A 191 -28.52 -5.13 20.09
C MET A 191 -27.25 -4.64 19.37
N PRO A 192 -26.15 -4.38 20.09
CA PRO A 192 -24.87 -4.09 19.47
C PRO A 192 -24.39 -5.30 18.63
N LEU A 193 -23.73 -5.04 17.50
CA LEU A 193 -23.10 -6.04 16.63
C LEU A 193 -24.06 -7.02 15.93
N ALA A 194 -25.38 -6.86 16.03
CA ALA A 194 -26.34 -7.76 15.39
C ALA A 194 -26.10 -7.88 13.86
N GLY A 195 -25.78 -6.77 13.19
CA GLY A 195 -25.46 -6.79 11.77
C GLY A 195 -24.13 -7.49 11.44
N LEU A 196 -23.16 -7.47 12.36
CA LEU A 196 -21.87 -8.14 12.20
C LEU A 196 -22.04 -9.66 12.41
N LEU A 197 -22.84 -10.05 13.40
CA LEU A 197 -23.26 -11.45 13.58
C LEU A 197 -23.99 -11.97 12.35
N ALA A 198 -24.88 -11.16 11.74
CA ALA A 198 -25.54 -11.53 10.50
C ALA A 198 -24.55 -11.68 9.33
N LEU A 199 -23.55 -10.80 9.21
CA LEU A 199 -22.47 -10.93 8.24
C LEU A 199 -21.71 -12.25 8.41
N LEU A 200 -21.23 -12.54 9.63
CA LEU A 200 -20.47 -13.75 9.90
C LEU A 200 -21.31 -15.02 9.73
N ALA A 201 -22.61 -14.95 10.02
CA ALA A 201 -23.56 -16.04 9.77
C ALA A 201 -23.82 -16.26 8.27
N GLU A 202 -23.92 -15.21 7.45
CA GLU A 202 -24.01 -15.32 5.98
C GLU A 202 -22.80 -16.04 5.38
N PHE A 203 -21.62 -15.82 5.97
CA PHE A 203 -20.37 -16.47 5.63
C PHE A 203 -20.19 -17.86 6.27
N GLY A 204 -21.09 -18.28 7.17
CA GLY A 204 -21.05 -19.58 7.84
C GLY A 204 -20.03 -19.68 8.98
N ALA A 205 -19.44 -18.56 9.42
CA ALA A 205 -18.48 -18.50 10.53
C ALA A 205 -19.16 -18.54 11.91
N VAL A 206 -20.43 -18.12 11.98
CA VAL A 206 -21.24 -18.10 13.21
C VAL A 206 -22.61 -18.73 12.93
N ALA A 207 -23.16 -19.45 13.90
CA ALA A 207 -24.49 -20.06 13.83
C ALA A 207 -25.33 -19.72 15.08
N GLY A 208 -26.62 -20.02 15.04
CA GLY A 208 -27.54 -19.85 16.18
C GLY A 208 -28.28 -18.49 16.17
N ARG A 209 -29.61 -18.54 16.34
CA ARG A 209 -30.45 -17.33 16.45
C ARG A 209 -30.56 -16.94 17.93
N GLY A 210 -30.13 -15.73 18.29
CA GLY A 210 -30.18 -15.20 19.66
C GLY A 210 -29.06 -15.70 20.60
N GLN A 211 -28.52 -16.89 20.36
CA GLN A 211 -27.29 -17.37 21.00
C GLN A 211 -26.27 -17.72 19.92
N PRO A 212 -25.42 -16.75 19.52
CA PRO A 212 -24.41 -17.01 18.49
C PRO A 212 -23.36 -18.00 18.99
N VAL A 213 -23.00 -18.96 18.17
CA VAL A 213 -21.97 -19.97 18.43
C VAL A 213 -21.00 -19.96 17.25
N ILE A 214 -19.70 -19.95 17.54
CA ILE A 214 -18.68 -20.03 16.50
C ILE A 214 -18.72 -21.41 15.84
N THR A 215 -18.61 -21.47 14.52
CA THR A 215 -18.56 -22.74 13.78
C THR A 215 -17.10 -23.19 13.60
N PRO A 216 -16.84 -24.45 13.17
CA PRO A 216 -15.49 -24.86 12.77
C PRO A 216 -14.85 -23.94 11.73
N LEU A 217 -15.64 -23.42 10.78
CA LEU A 217 -15.19 -22.42 9.81
C LEU A 217 -14.83 -21.08 10.48
N GLY A 218 -15.62 -20.64 11.48
CA GLY A 218 -15.31 -19.45 12.27
C GLY A 218 -14.03 -19.61 13.10
N CYS A 219 -13.83 -20.78 13.72
CA CYS A 219 -12.60 -21.09 14.46
C CYS A 219 -11.38 -21.07 13.53
N TRP A 220 -11.51 -21.67 12.34
CA TRP A 220 -10.48 -21.61 11.31
C TRP A 220 -10.22 -20.15 10.89
N ALA A 221 -11.26 -19.38 10.60
CA ALA A 221 -11.16 -17.98 10.19
C ALA A 221 -10.46 -17.12 11.25
N ALA A 222 -10.77 -17.29 12.54
CA ALA A 222 -10.14 -16.56 13.64
C ALA A 222 -8.61 -16.71 13.64
N GLY A 223 -8.09 -17.88 13.27
CA GLY A 223 -6.65 -18.13 13.17
C GLY A 223 -5.98 -17.59 11.90
N HIS A 224 -6.74 -17.19 10.89
CA HIS A 224 -6.20 -16.76 9.59
C HIS A 224 -6.53 -15.31 9.24
N LEU A 225 -7.52 -14.69 9.90
CA LEU A 225 -7.93 -13.33 9.62
C LEU A 225 -6.83 -12.31 9.90
N ALA A 226 -5.88 -12.57 10.80
CA ALA A 226 -4.76 -11.67 11.06
C ALA A 226 -3.73 -11.58 9.91
N ALA A 227 -3.61 -12.62 9.07
CA ALA A 227 -2.49 -12.71 8.14
C ALA A 227 -2.42 -11.53 7.14
N GLY A 228 -1.27 -10.88 7.05
CA GLY A 228 -1.05 -9.67 6.27
C GLY A 228 -1.32 -8.35 7.02
N LEU A 229 -1.67 -8.41 8.31
CA LEU A 229 -1.59 -7.25 9.21
C LEU A 229 -0.18 -7.16 9.82
N PRO A 230 0.35 -5.95 10.06
CA PRO A 230 1.64 -5.75 10.74
C PRO A 230 1.47 -6.05 12.23
N GLY A 231 1.56 -7.32 12.61
CA GLY A 231 1.48 -7.73 14.01
C GLY A 231 2.84 -7.70 14.69
N LEU A 232 2.87 -7.33 15.97
CA LEU A 232 4.06 -7.49 16.81
C LEU A 232 4.65 -8.91 16.65
N ALA A 233 5.92 -8.99 16.30
CA ALA A 233 6.66 -10.25 16.23
C ALA A 233 6.74 -10.88 17.63
N ASP A 234 6.68 -12.22 17.70
CA ASP A 234 6.83 -12.95 18.96
C ASP A 234 8.24 -12.69 19.54
N PRO A 235 8.35 -12.24 20.82
CA PRO A 235 9.63 -11.98 21.47
C PRO A 235 10.60 -13.16 21.47
N GLY A 236 10.10 -14.39 21.35
CA GLY A 236 10.89 -15.62 21.31
C GLY A 236 11.40 -16.01 19.92
N LEU A 237 11.05 -15.26 18.86
CA LEU A 237 11.50 -15.59 17.50
C LEU A 237 13.03 -15.44 17.33
N PRO A 238 13.66 -16.31 16.52
CA PRO A 238 15.00 -16.04 16.02
C PRO A 238 15.02 -14.72 15.25
N VAL A 239 16.08 -13.92 15.45
CA VAL A 239 16.21 -12.58 14.84
C VAL A 239 16.01 -12.56 13.32
N GLY A 240 16.47 -13.61 12.61
CA GLY A 240 16.28 -13.71 11.17
C GLY A 240 14.84 -13.97 10.74
N GLU A 241 14.05 -14.67 11.57
CA GLU A 241 12.62 -14.83 11.32
C GLU A 241 11.89 -13.51 11.57
N MET A 242 12.22 -12.78 12.64
CA MET A 242 11.68 -11.43 12.90
C MET A 242 11.94 -10.49 11.72
N ILE A 243 13.18 -10.43 11.21
CA ILE A 243 13.52 -9.59 10.06
C ILE A 243 12.72 -9.99 8.82
N ALA A 244 12.56 -11.31 8.58
CA ALA A 244 11.75 -11.81 7.48
C ALA A 244 10.25 -11.51 7.64
N GLU A 245 9.73 -11.44 8.87
CA GLU A 245 8.36 -11.02 9.14
C GLU A 245 8.16 -9.52 8.87
N ALA A 246 9.09 -8.68 9.32
CA ALA A 246 9.08 -7.25 9.03
C ALA A 246 9.19 -6.99 7.51
N ALA A 247 10.06 -7.72 6.80
CA ALA A 247 10.28 -7.56 5.36
C ALA A 247 9.04 -7.84 4.48
N ARG A 248 7.97 -8.43 5.03
CA ARG A 248 6.69 -8.60 4.31
C ARG A 248 5.96 -7.29 4.06
N PHE A 249 6.33 -6.23 4.78
CA PHE A 249 5.73 -4.91 4.66
C PHE A 249 6.68 -4.00 3.89
N CYS A 250 6.14 -3.21 2.95
CA CYS A 250 6.93 -2.21 2.22
C CYS A 250 7.05 -0.88 2.98
N ASP A 251 6.24 -0.72 4.03
CA ASP A 251 6.10 0.49 4.82
C ASP A 251 7.02 0.42 6.04
N GLU A 252 7.77 1.48 6.29
CA GLU A 252 8.79 1.49 7.35
C GLU A 252 8.14 1.45 8.73
N GLU A 253 7.11 2.26 8.99
CA GLU A 253 6.40 2.25 10.28
C GLU A 253 5.87 0.86 10.61
N GLN A 254 5.29 0.18 9.61
CA GLN A 254 4.82 -1.19 9.77
C GLN A 254 5.95 -2.18 10.07
N ARG A 255 7.12 -2.05 9.43
CA ARG A 255 8.29 -2.92 9.70
C ARG A 255 8.73 -2.79 11.15
N ASP A 256 8.81 -1.56 11.63
CA ASP A 256 9.31 -1.27 12.97
C ASP A 256 8.30 -1.61 14.04
N HIS A 257 7.01 -1.42 13.79
CA HIS A 257 5.97 -1.95 14.66
C HIS A 257 6.08 -3.47 14.79
N VAL A 258 6.23 -4.20 13.67
CA VAL A 258 6.46 -5.65 13.70
C VAL A 258 7.69 -5.99 14.55
N ALA A 259 8.82 -5.31 14.33
CA ALA A 259 10.05 -5.53 15.07
C ALA A 259 9.95 -5.15 16.57
N TRP A 260 9.08 -4.20 16.93
CA TRP A 260 8.92 -3.71 18.30
C TRP A 260 8.58 -4.84 19.29
N GLY A 261 7.73 -5.78 18.89
CA GLY A 261 7.38 -6.94 19.71
C GLY A 261 8.61 -7.75 20.13
N TRP A 262 9.58 -7.89 19.23
CA TRP A 262 10.85 -8.55 19.51
C TRP A 262 11.81 -7.67 20.34
N LEU A 263 11.83 -6.36 20.09
CA LEU A 263 12.71 -5.41 20.76
C LEU A 263 12.31 -5.13 22.21
N ALA A 264 11.02 -5.14 22.53
CA ALA A 264 10.47 -4.68 23.81
C ALA A 264 11.06 -5.38 25.06
N GLU A 265 11.57 -6.61 24.93
CA GLU A 265 12.15 -7.39 26.03
C GLU A 265 13.69 -7.41 26.03
N ARG A 266 14.35 -6.57 25.23
CA ARG A 266 15.81 -6.61 25.00
C ARG A 266 16.49 -5.27 25.28
N GLN A 267 17.77 -5.35 25.66
CA GLN A 267 18.64 -4.17 25.76
C GLN A 267 18.93 -3.64 24.34
N PRO A 268 18.68 -2.35 24.03
CA PRO A 268 18.80 -1.82 22.66
C PRO A 268 20.16 -2.06 22.01
N ALA A 269 21.25 -1.84 22.74
CA ALA A 269 22.61 -2.07 22.22
C ALA A 269 22.91 -3.57 21.93
N GLU A 270 22.34 -4.48 22.70
CA GLU A 270 22.50 -5.93 22.49
C GLU A 270 21.63 -6.41 21.32
N ALA A 271 20.39 -5.95 21.28
CA ALA A 271 19.47 -6.18 20.17
C ALA A 271 20.05 -5.69 18.84
N ALA A 272 20.59 -4.47 18.81
CA ALA A 272 21.25 -3.90 17.64
C ALA A 272 22.41 -4.79 17.17
N ARG A 273 23.28 -5.24 18.10
CA ARG A 273 24.39 -6.13 17.75
C ARG A 273 23.89 -7.46 17.19
N GLU A 274 22.87 -8.06 17.80
CA GLU A 274 22.29 -9.32 17.34
C GLU A 274 21.71 -9.19 15.92
N ILE A 275 20.94 -8.13 15.67
CA ILE A 275 20.34 -7.83 14.36
C ILE A 275 21.43 -7.61 13.31
N LEU A 276 22.40 -6.73 13.56
CA LEU A 276 23.47 -6.43 12.61
C LEU A 276 24.37 -7.65 12.34
N THR A 277 24.66 -8.46 13.36
CA THR A 277 25.44 -9.68 13.19
C THR A 277 24.70 -10.70 12.33
N ALA A 278 23.39 -10.87 12.54
CA ALA A 278 22.57 -11.75 11.73
C ALA A 278 22.47 -11.23 10.29
N ALA A 279 22.32 -9.90 10.13
CA ALA A 279 22.20 -9.25 8.85
C ALA A 279 23.37 -9.60 7.92
N GLU A 280 24.62 -9.68 8.41
CA GLU A 280 25.82 -10.02 7.62
C GLU A 280 25.65 -11.24 6.70
N GLY A 281 24.87 -12.25 7.10
CA GLY A 281 24.61 -13.45 6.29
C GLY A 281 23.33 -13.43 5.46
N MET A 282 22.55 -12.36 5.49
CA MET A 282 21.22 -12.27 4.85
C MET A 282 21.29 -11.79 3.40
N SER A 283 20.15 -11.80 2.71
CA SER A 283 20.03 -11.16 1.39
C SER A 283 20.00 -9.63 1.51
N PRO A 284 20.32 -8.89 0.43
CA PRO A 284 20.20 -7.44 0.36
C PRO A 284 18.90 -6.85 0.93
N LEU A 285 17.74 -7.42 0.57
CA LEU A 285 16.43 -6.96 1.07
C LEU A 285 16.32 -7.06 2.60
N LEU A 286 16.67 -8.22 3.15
CA LEU A 286 16.59 -8.47 4.59
C LEU A 286 17.63 -7.65 5.36
N ARG A 287 18.83 -7.42 4.79
CA ARG A 287 19.85 -6.55 5.38
C ARG A 287 19.36 -5.10 5.45
N GLY A 288 18.74 -4.60 4.38
CA GLY A 288 18.14 -3.26 4.36
C GLY A 288 17.08 -3.09 5.46
N VAL A 289 16.19 -4.09 5.63
CA VAL A 289 15.20 -4.09 6.72
C VAL A 289 15.87 -4.11 8.09
N ALA A 290 16.89 -4.96 8.29
CA ALA A 290 17.64 -5.02 9.54
C ALA A 290 18.32 -3.69 9.87
N VAL A 291 18.90 -3.01 8.88
CA VAL A 291 19.53 -1.69 9.04
C VAL A 291 18.51 -0.65 9.48
N GLY A 292 17.33 -0.58 8.82
CA GLY A 292 16.26 0.34 9.21
C GLY A 292 15.77 0.14 10.64
N VAL A 293 15.51 -1.12 11.03
CA VAL A 293 15.10 -1.47 12.40
C VAL A 293 16.13 -1.01 13.44
N VAL A 294 17.42 -1.11 13.14
CA VAL A 294 18.48 -0.67 14.08
C VAL A 294 18.63 0.85 14.11
N GLN A 295 18.40 1.55 13.00
CA GLN A 295 18.41 3.02 12.98
C GLN A 295 17.32 3.60 13.92
N ARG A 296 16.15 2.96 14.00
CA ARG A 296 15.05 3.35 14.91
C ARG A 296 15.39 3.25 16.40
N LEU A 297 16.40 2.47 16.77
CA LEU A 297 16.89 2.42 18.15
C LEU A 297 17.71 3.66 18.54
N GLY A 298 18.02 4.54 17.58
CA GLY A 298 18.71 5.80 17.81
C GLY A 298 20.11 5.64 18.41
N GLU A 299 20.50 6.60 19.27
CA GLU A 299 21.84 6.66 19.85
C GLU A 299 22.21 5.42 20.69
N GLU A 300 21.22 4.67 21.21
CA GLU A 300 21.46 3.46 21.99
C GLU A 300 22.11 2.34 21.15
N ALA A 301 21.94 2.36 19.83
CA ALA A 301 22.56 1.42 18.89
C ALA A 301 24.00 1.78 18.49
N LEU A 302 24.50 2.98 18.82
CA LEU A 302 25.84 3.44 18.43
C LEU A 302 26.99 2.47 18.76
N PRO A 303 27.01 1.77 19.92
CA PRO A 303 28.04 0.79 20.21
C PRO A 303 28.08 -0.35 19.18
N ALA A 304 26.91 -0.82 18.74
CA ALA A 304 26.80 -1.89 17.74
C ALA A 304 27.23 -1.43 16.36
N TRP A 305 26.83 -0.22 15.94
CA TRP A 305 27.28 0.37 14.67
C TRP A 305 28.80 0.49 14.60
N ARG A 306 29.44 1.02 15.66
CA ARG A 306 30.90 1.18 15.73
C ARG A 306 31.63 -0.16 15.63
N GLU A 307 31.12 -1.19 16.30
CA GLU A 307 31.69 -2.54 16.30
C GLU A 307 31.66 -3.19 14.90
N LEU A 308 30.61 -2.94 14.13
CA LEU A 308 30.37 -3.59 12.84
C LEU A 308 30.91 -2.82 11.63
N THR A 309 31.58 -1.67 11.84
CA THR A 309 32.19 -0.87 10.76
C THR A 309 33.16 -1.63 9.86
N ALA A 310 33.80 -2.70 10.36
CA ALA A 310 34.73 -3.54 9.61
C ALA A 310 34.06 -4.77 8.96
N ALA A 311 32.76 -4.98 9.16
CA ALA A 311 32.04 -6.10 8.58
C ALA A 311 31.94 -5.96 7.05
N PRO A 312 32.14 -7.04 6.28
CA PRO A 312 32.12 -6.97 4.81
C PRO A 312 30.83 -6.42 4.20
N ARG A 313 29.66 -6.83 4.69
CA ARG A 313 28.37 -6.42 4.10
C ARG A 313 27.61 -5.41 4.95
N VAL A 314 27.72 -5.47 6.27
CA VAL A 314 27.09 -4.49 7.17
C VAL A 314 27.96 -3.24 7.36
N GLY A 315 29.28 -3.34 7.17
CA GLY A 315 30.21 -2.23 7.39
C GLY A 315 29.92 -0.97 6.57
N PRO A 316 29.61 -1.05 5.26
CA PRO A 316 29.21 0.11 4.47
C PRO A 316 27.98 0.83 5.05
N HIS A 317 26.94 0.10 5.44
CA HIS A 317 25.77 0.68 6.12
C HIS A 317 26.15 1.32 7.45
N ALA A 318 26.97 0.65 8.27
CA ALA A 318 27.40 1.16 9.56
C ALA A 318 28.17 2.47 9.43
N ARG A 319 29.04 2.60 8.42
CA ARG A 319 29.78 3.85 8.14
C ARG A 319 28.83 4.95 7.67
N ALA A 320 27.90 4.66 6.76
CA ALA A 320 26.90 5.63 6.30
C ALA A 320 26.00 6.15 7.43
N VAL A 321 25.50 5.26 8.30
CA VAL A 321 24.68 5.65 9.46
C VAL A 321 25.47 6.48 10.46
N LEU A 322 26.69 6.07 10.79
CA LEU A 322 27.53 6.84 11.71
C LEU A 322 27.85 8.23 11.15
N ALA A 323 28.10 8.36 9.85
CA ALA A 323 28.33 9.65 9.22
C ALA A 323 27.07 10.52 9.25
N ALA A 324 25.91 9.97 8.91
CA ALA A 324 24.62 10.68 8.94
C ALA A 324 24.25 11.22 10.33
N TRP A 325 24.77 10.60 11.40
CA TRP A 325 24.56 11.03 12.79
C TRP A 325 25.73 11.84 13.37
N ASP A 326 26.66 12.31 12.54
CA ASP A 326 27.88 13.03 12.96
C ASP A 326 28.75 12.22 13.96
N GLN A 327 28.68 10.90 13.90
CA GLN A 327 29.41 9.95 14.78
C GLN A 327 30.58 9.25 14.09
N GLY A 328 30.86 9.55 12.82
CA GLY A 328 31.91 8.93 12.02
C GLY A 328 32.38 9.82 10.86
N PRO A 329 33.48 9.44 10.18
CA PRO A 329 33.90 10.13 8.97
C PRO A 329 32.92 9.88 7.83
N GLU A 330 32.87 10.82 6.89
CA GLU A 330 32.09 10.67 5.64
C GLU A 330 32.57 9.43 4.85
N PRO A 331 31.64 8.58 4.37
CA PRO A 331 31.99 7.45 3.51
C PRO A 331 32.57 7.93 2.18
N GLY A 332 33.52 7.18 1.63
CA GLY A 332 34.05 7.47 0.29
C GLY A 332 33.17 6.91 -0.82
N ASP A 333 33.44 7.30 -2.06
CA ASP A 333 32.67 6.90 -3.26
C ASP A 333 32.46 5.38 -3.35
N ALA A 334 33.47 4.57 -3.03
CA ALA A 334 33.36 3.11 -3.05
C ALA A 334 32.30 2.55 -2.09
N ASP A 335 32.04 3.22 -0.96
CA ASP A 335 30.97 2.82 -0.04
C ASP A 335 29.60 3.19 -0.60
N TRP A 336 29.48 4.36 -1.22
CA TRP A 336 28.26 4.80 -1.86
C TRP A 336 27.91 3.95 -3.08
N ASP A 337 28.88 3.64 -3.94
CA ASP A 337 28.73 2.72 -5.06
C ASP A 337 28.29 1.33 -4.58
N TRP A 338 28.89 0.84 -3.48
CA TRP A 338 28.51 -0.45 -2.89
C TRP A 338 27.06 -0.42 -2.38
N LEU A 339 26.67 0.65 -1.67
CA LEU A 339 25.31 0.82 -1.14
C LEU A 339 24.27 1.01 -2.25
N ALA A 340 24.63 1.65 -3.36
CA ALA A 340 23.80 1.76 -4.55
C ALA A 340 23.49 0.38 -5.15
N VAL A 341 24.51 -0.48 -5.27
CA VAL A 341 24.33 -1.86 -5.74
C VAL A 341 23.51 -2.69 -4.74
N GLU A 342 23.72 -2.53 -3.44
CA GLU A 342 22.93 -3.19 -2.40
C GLU A 342 21.44 -2.79 -2.49
N ALA A 343 21.16 -1.49 -2.65
CA ALA A 343 19.80 -0.99 -2.81
C ALA A 343 19.12 -1.51 -4.09
N ALA A 344 19.86 -1.56 -5.21
CA ALA A 344 19.36 -2.13 -6.46
C ALA A 344 19.11 -3.65 -6.36
N ALA A 345 19.98 -4.39 -5.67
CA ALA A 345 19.81 -5.82 -5.43
C ALA A 345 18.63 -6.11 -4.48
N ALA A 346 18.41 -5.28 -3.45
CA ALA A 346 17.22 -5.35 -2.61
C ALA A 346 15.94 -5.09 -3.41
N ALA A 347 15.97 -4.08 -4.30
CA ALA A 347 14.84 -3.77 -5.16
C ALA A 347 14.52 -4.87 -6.19
N LEU A 348 15.55 -5.59 -6.69
CA LEU A 348 15.36 -6.76 -7.54
C LEU A 348 14.55 -7.86 -6.82
N GLN A 349 14.82 -8.09 -5.53
CA GLN A 349 14.13 -9.09 -4.71
C GLN A 349 12.69 -8.69 -4.35
N ASP A 350 12.45 -7.39 -4.12
CA ASP A 350 11.14 -6.87 -3.69
C ASP A 350 10.21 -6.55 -4.88
N LYS A 351 10.71 -5.74 -5.83
CA LYS A 351 9.91 -5.12 -6.90
C LYS A 351 10.23 -5.65 -8.29
N GLY A 352 11.34 -6.37 -8.44
CA GLY A 352 11.76 -6.99 -9.70
C GLY A 352 12.72 -6.14 -10.54
N PRO A 353 13.07 -6.62 -11.74
CA PRO A 353 14.22 -6.11 -12.48
C PRO A 353 14.04 -4.70 -13.07
N ASP A 354 12.81 -4.23 -13.30
CA ASP A 354 12.58 -2.86 -13.79
C ASP A 354 12.90 -1.79 -12.73
N GLU A 355 12.53 -2.04 -11.47
CA GLU A 355 12.93 -1.14 -10.37
C GLU A 355 14.43 -1.28 -10.09
N ALA A 356 14.98 -2.49 -10.12
CA ALA A 356 16.43 -2.69 -9.97
C ALA A 356 17.22 -1.91 -11.03
N LEU A 357 16.77 -1.97 -12.29
CA LEU A 357 17.33 -1.15 -13.37
C LEU A 357 17.17 0.34 -13.11
N SER A 358 16.01 0.78 -12.62
CA SER A 358 15.75 2.19 -12.28
C SER A 358 16.75 2.68 -11.22
N ARG A 359 16.99 1.89 -10.17
CA ARG A 359 17.98 2.19 -9.11
C ARG A 359 19.41 2.24 -9.62
N VAL A 360 19.81 1.29 -10.47
CA VAL A 360 21.13 1.32 -11.12
C VAL A 360 21.27 2.58 -11.97
N TRP A 361 20.23 2.99 -12.69
CA TRP A 361 20.27 4.17 -13.55
C TRP A 361 20.39 5.48 -12.76
N ASP A 362 19.76 5.57 -11.59
CA ASP A 362 19.82 6.76 -10.73
C ASP A 362 21.15 6.90 -10.00
N SER A 363 21.80 5.79 -9.66
CA SER A 363 22.90 5.80 -8.70
C SER A 363 24.26 5.42 -9.29
N MET A 364 24.31 4.82 -10.48
CA MET A 364 25.58 4.38 -11.07
C MET A 364 26.00 5.30 -12.23
N PRO A 365 27.28 5.71 -12.29
CA PRO A 365 27.77 6.52 -13.38
C PRO A 365 27.69 5.78 -14.72
N GLY A 366 27.28 6.49 -15.77
CA GLY A 366 27.24 5.94 -17.13
C GLY A 366 26.24 6.66 -18.03
N THR A 367 26.53 6.68 -19.33
CA THR A 367 25.62 7.28 -20.33
C THR A 367 24.74 6.25 -21.04
N ASP A 368 24.99 4.97 -20.78
CA ASP A 368 24.29 3.84 -21.37
C ASP A 368 24.31 2.62 -20.41
N LEU A 369 23.41 1.67 -20.68
CA LEU A 369 23.20 0.51 -19.82
C LEU A 369 24.44 -0.39 -19.68
N ASP A 370 25.20 -0.59 -20.75
CA ASP A 370 26.36 -1.49 -20.70
C ASP A 370 27.46 -0.90 -19.81
N THR A 371 27.64 0.42 -19.87
CA THR A 371 28.55 1.16 -19.00
C THR A 371 28.10 1.10 -17.53
N CYS A 372 26.83 1.39 -17.23
CA CYS A 372 26.31 1.31 -15.85
C CYS A 372 26.49 -0.11 -15.27
N LEU A 373 26.19 -1.15 -16.06
CA LEU A 373 26.35 -2.55 -15.61
C LEU A 373 27.82 -2.97 -15.46
N ALA A 374 28.76 -2.33 -16.15
CA ALA A 374 30.18 -2.54 -15.94
C ALA A 374 30.62 -1.97 -14.58
N GLU A 375 30.16 -0.77 -14.24
CA GLU A 375 30.42 -0.12 -12.95
C GLU A 375 29.81 -0.93 -11.80
N VAL A 376 28.57 -1.41 -11.94
CA VAL A 376 27.94 -2.31 -10.95
C VAL A 376 28.83 -3.51 -10.63
N ARG A 377 29.43 -4.15 -11.64
CA ARG A 377 30.33 -5.29 -11.45
C ARG A 377 31.68 -4.91 -10.84
N ALA A 378 32.11 -3.66 -11.02
CA ALA A 378 33.39 -3.16 -10.51
C ALA A 378 33.35 -2.87 -8.99
N THR A 379 32.17 -2.63 -8.42
CA THR A 379 31.98 -2.33 -6.98
C THR A 379 32.49 -3.42 -6.02
N GLY A 380 32.66 -4.66 -6.50
CA GLY A 380 33.00 -5.80 -5.65
C GLY A 380 31.86 -6.29 -4.76
N HIS A 381 30.63 -5.79 -4.96
CA HIS A 381 29.45 -6.25 -4.26
C HIS A 381 29.16 -7.74 -4.55
N PRO A 382 28.88 -8.60 -3.54
CA PRO A 382 28.68 -10.04 -3.75
C PRO A 382 27.57 -10.39 -4.75
N ASP A 383 26.49 -9.61 -4.75
CA ASP A 383 25.32 -9.81 -5.61
C ASP A 383 25.38 -9.01 -6.93
N ALA A 384 26.48 -8.30 -7.22
CA ALA A 384 26.60 -7.47 -8.43
C ALA A 384 26.46 -8.27 -9.74
N ALA A 385 26.97 -9.51 -9.76
CA ALA A 385 26.93 -10.36 -10.94
C ALA A 385 25.51 -10.82 -11.26
N GLU A 386 24.75 -11.25 -10.24
CA GLU A 386 23.34 -11.65 -10.38
C GLU A 386 22.47 -10.46 -10.78
N LEU A 387 22.61 -9.33 -10.08
CA LEU A 387 21.92 -8.09 -10.41
C LEU A 387 22.16 -7.69 -11.87
N SER A 388 23.42 -7.69 -12.31
CA SER A 388 23.78 -7.31 -13.68
C SER A 388 23.20 -8.25 -14.72
N GLN A 389 23.13 -9.55 -14.41
CA GLN A 389 22.55 -10.54 -15.31
C GLN A 389 21.04 -10.34 -15.44
N GLU A 390 20.30 -10.26 -14.33
CA GLU A 390 18.85 -10.11 -14.32
C GLU A 390 18.41 -8.79 -14.98
N VAL A 391 19.13 -7.70 -14.73
CA VAL A 391 18.87 -6.41 -15.39
C VAL A 391 19.12 -6.49 -16.90
N ALA A 392 20.21 -7.15 -17.34
CA ALA A 392 20.50 -7.31 -18.76
C ALA A 392 19.47 -8.21 -19.47
N GLU A 393 19.03 -9.29 -18.82
CA GLU A 393 18.00 -10.19 -19.33
C GLU A 393 16.65 -9.47 -19.45
N PHE A 394 16.26 -8.70 -18.43
CA PHE A 394 15.06 -7.86 -18.48
C PHE A 394 15.16 -6.84 -19.62
N ALA A 395 16.29 -6.17 -19.77
CA ALA A 395 16.49 -5.20 -20.84
C ALA A 395 16.43 -5.84 -22.24
N ALA A 396 16.88 -7.08 -22.38
CA ALA A 396 16.83 -7.84 -23.63
C ALA A 396 15.45 -8.46 -23.92
N SER A 397 14.56 -8.54 -22.92
CA SER A 397 13.25 -9.20 -23.04
C SER A 397 12.27 -8.49 -23.99
N GLY A 398 12.51 -7.21 -24.29
CA GLY A 398 11.58 -6.34 -25.03
C GLY A 398 10.40 -5.83 -24.20
N ALA A 399 10.34 -6.14 -22.90
CA ALA A 399 9.44 -5.47 -21.98
C ALA A 399 9.74 -3.96 -21.94
N PRO A 400 8.72 -3.09 -21.78
CA PRO A 400 8.96 -1.67 -21.57
C PRO A 400 9.83 -1.44 -20.33
N ARG A 401 10.89 -0.64 -20.48
CA ARG A 401 11.79 -0.25 -19.39
C ARG A 401 11.42 1.13 -18.92
N SER A 402 11.25 1.30 -17.61
CA SER A 402 10.86 2.60 -17.06
C SER A 402 11.86 3.72 -17.34
N ILE A 403 13.16 3.39 -17.41
CA ILE A 403 14.22 4.36 -17.73
C ILE A 403 14.05 5.02 -19.12
N ASP A 404 13.34 4.35 -20.05
CA ASP A 404 13.05 4.85 -21.40
C ASP A 404 11.63 5.43 -21.51
N GLN A 405 10.97 5.76 -20.40
CA GLN A 405 9.60 6.21 -20.40
C GLN A 405 9.42 7.56 -19.68
N VAL A 406 8.54 8.38 -20.23
CA VAL A 406 8.12 9.66 -19.63
C VAL A 406 6.60 9.69 -19.44
N ALA A 407 6.17 10.22 -18.31
CA ALA A 407 4.77 10.50 -18.00
C ALA A 407 4.39 11.88 -18.55
N GLY A 408 3.33 11.96 -19.33
CA GLY A 408 2.66 13.21 -19.68
C GLY A 408 1.57 13.51 -18.66
N LEU A 409 1.80 14.50 -17.80
CA LEU A 409 0.87 14.89 -16.76
C LEU A 409 0.18 16.21 -17.09
N LYS A 410 -1.05 16.34 -16.60
CA LYS A 410 -1.74 17.62 -16.47
C LYS A 410 -1.91 17.95 -14.99
N VAL A 411 -1.35 19.07 -14.56
CA VAL A 411 -1.50 19.63 -13.20
C VAL A 411 -2.47 20.79 -13.26
N SER A 412 -3.59 20.70 -12.55
CA SER A 412 -4.66 21.71 -12.58
C SER A 412 -4.90 22.26 -11.19
N LEU A 413 -4.92 23.58 -11.04
CA LEU A 413 -5.22 24.24 -9.77
C LEU A 413 -6.74 24.34 -9.55
N ALA A 414 -7.21 23.78 -8.44
CA ALA A 414 -8.62 23.81 -8.05
C ALA A 414 -9.07 25.23 -7.68
N GLY A 415 -10.39 25.49 -7.76
CA GLY A 415 -10.98 26.78 -7.35
C GLY A 415 -10.71 27.97 -8.28
N SER A 416 -9.74 27.90 -9.20
CA SER A 416 -9.35 29.01 -10.07
C SER A 416 -10.37 29.36 -11.17
N ARG A 417 -10.62 30.66 -11.38
CA ARG A 417 -11.44 31.19 -12.51
C ARG A 417 -10.81 32.48 -13.05
N PRO A 418 -10.29 32.49 -14.29
CA PRO A 418 -10.24 31.41 -15.28
C PRO A 418 -9.41 30.20 -14.82
N PRO A 419 -9.60 29.00 -15.40
CA PRO A 419 -8.90 27.80 -14.96
C PRO A 419 -7.40 27.90 -15.24
N ILE A 420 -6.59 27.61 -14.23
CA ILE A 420 -5.12 27.56 -14.27
C ILE A 420 -4.67 26.10 -14.35
N TRP A 421 -3.85 25.76 -15.35
CA TRP A 421 -3.23 24.43 -15.46
C TRP A 421 -1.92 24.45 -16.24
N ARG A 422 -1.14 23.39 -16.05
CA ARG A 422 0.14 23.11 -16.72
C ARG A 422 0.15 21.67 -17.25
N ARG A 423 0.81 21.44 -18.38
CA ARG A 423 1.10 20.12 -18.92
C ARG A 423 2.60 19.92 -18.92
N VAL A 424 3.05 18.91 -18.19
CA VAL A 424 4.46 18.63 -17.97
C VAL A 424 4.77 17.20 -18.39
N ARG A 425 6.02 16.98 -18.80
CA ARG A 425 6.58 15.66 -19.05
C ARG A 425 7.78 15.47 -18.13
N LEU A 426 7.85 14.34 -17.47
CA LEU A 426 8.95 13.94 -16.59
C LEU A 426 9.14 12.42 -16.65
N PRO A 427 10.32 11.88 -16.28
CA PRO A 427 10.55 10.44 -16.26
C PRO A 427 9.51 9.71 -15.40
N VAL A 428 9.07 8.53 -15.82
CA VAL A 428 8.09 7.74 -15.02
C VAL A 428 8.68 7.24 -13.70
N MET A 429 10.01 7.24 -13.61
CA MET A 429 10.80 6.90 -12.44
C MET A 429 11.07 8.08 -11.50
N ALA A 430 10.62 9.29 -11.83
CA ALA A 430 10.68 10.40 -10.89
C ALA A 430 9.92 10.04 -9.59
N THR A 431 10.36 10.50 -8.43
CA THR A 431 9.66 10.33 -7.16
C THR A 431 8.48 11.31 -7.05
N LEU A 432 7.75 11.29 -5.94
CA LEU A 432 6.78 12.35 -5.67
C LEU A 432 7.46 13.64 -5.18
N GLY A 433 8.65 13.55 -4.57
CA GLY A 433 9.50 14.71 -4.25
C GLY A 433 9.98 15.44 -5.51
N ASP A 434 10.50 14.72 -6.51
CA ASP A 434 10.84 15.32 -7.82
C ASP A 434 9.62 16.05 -8.43
N LEU A 435 8.42 15.48 -8.26
CA LEU A 435 7.19 16.09 -8.74
C LEU A 435 6.81 17.33 -7.93
N HIS A 436 7.08 17.37 -6.62
CA HIS A 436 6.94 18.58 -5.79
C HIS A 436 7.77 19.71 -6.38
N ASP A 437 9.07 19.49 -6.59
CA ASP A 437 9.99 20.51 -7.13
C ASP A 437 9.54 21.02 -8.50
N VAL A 438 9.08 20.11 -9.35
CA VAL A 438 8.48 20.47 -10.64
C VAL A 438 7.24 21.33 -10.46
N ILE A 439 6.34 21.01 -9.53
CA ILE A 439 5.12 21.79 -9.29
C ILE A 439 5.45 23.19 -8.79
N GLN A 440 6.41 23.35 -7.88
CA GLN A 440 6.86 24.66 -7.40
C GLN A 440 7.27 25.56 -8.58
N LEU A 441 8.12 25.05 -9.48
CA LEU A 441 8.53 25.80 -10.67
C LEU A 441 7.39 26.06 -11.67
N LEU A 442 6.46 25.12 -11.81
CA LEU A 442 5.30 25.23 -12.71
C LEU A 442 4.31 26.31 -12.28
N PHE A 443 4.22 26.61 -10.98
CA PHE A 443 3.33 27.62 -10.43
C PHE A 443 4.05 28.89 -9.96
N GLY A 444 5.38 28.88 -9.93
CA GLY A 444 6.18 30.04 -9.56
C GLY A 444 6.20 30.26 -8.05
N TRP A 445 6.32 29.16 -7.30
CA TRP A 445 6.38 29.11 -5.85
C TRP A 445 7.76 28.70 -5.37
N ASP A 446 8.03 28.97 -4.10
CA ASP A 446 9.38 28.86 -3.53
C ASP A 446 9.61 27.54 -2.76
N GLY A 447 8.57 26.74 -2.51
CA GLY A 447 8.68 25.45 -1.81
C GLY A 447 8.78 25.57 -0.27
N ASP A 448 8.53 26.75 0.28
CA ASP A 448 8.73 27.05 1.71
C ASP A 448 7.60 26.56 2.64
N HIS A 449 6.58 25.90 2.08
CA HIS A 449 5.42 25.42 2.84
C HIS A 449 5.24 23.91 2.81
N LEU A 450 4.57 23.42 3.86
CA LEU A 450 4.11 22.04 3.97
C LEU A 450 3.25 21.64 2.78
N HIS A 451 3.46 20.42 2.29
CA HIS A 451 2.68 19.82 1.23
C HIS A 451 2.31 18.37 1.53
N VAL A 452 1.26 17.89 0.86
CA VAL A 452 0.86 16.49 0.91
C VAL A 452 0.37 16.03 -0.45
N PHE A 453 0.88 14.91 -0.93
CA PHE A 453 0.28 14.14 -2.01
C PHE A 453 -0.71 13.11 -1.47
N GLN A 454 -1.83 12.94 -2.17
CA GLN A 454 -2.80 11.88 -1.91
C GLN A 454 -2.89 10.97 -3.14
N ALA A 455 -2.41 9.74 -3.00
CA ALA A 455 -2.52 8.69 -4.02
C ALA A 455 -3.44 7.56 -3.52
N GLY A 456 -4.69 7.59 -3.96
CA GLY A 456 -5.72 6.68 -3.45
C GLY A 456 -6.02 6.99 -1.99
N LYS A 457 -5.73 6.06 -1.09
CA LYS A 457 -5.94 6.19 0.37
C LYS A 457 -4.68 6.57 1.14
N LYS A 458 -3.52 6.61 0.48
CA LYS A 458 -2.23 6.88 1.10
C LYS A 458 -1.82 8.32 0.88
N GLN A 459 -1.25 8.92 1.92
CA GLN A 459 -0.64 10.25 1.87
C GLN A 459 0.88 10.13 1.82
N TYR A 460 1.50 11.10 1.15
CA TYR A 460 2.94 11.21 1.01
C TYR A 460 3.36 12.67 1.22
N SER A 461 4.48 12.87 1.91
CA SER A 461 5.06 14.17 2.21
C SER A 461 6.57 14.00 2.36
N ASP A 462 7.29 15.13 2.38
CA ASP A 462 8.69 15.18 2.80
C ASP A 462 8.81 14.63 4.24
N PRO A 463 9.65 13.60 4.49
CA PRO A 463 9.84 13.01 5.81
C PRO A 463 10.43 13.99 6.84
N LEU A 464 11.10 15.07 6.41
CA LEU A 464 11.62 16.11 7.31
C LEU A 464 10.52 16.97 7.93
N MET A 465 9.31 16.94 7.35
CA MET A 465 8.16 17.70 7.84
C MET A 465 7.41 17.00 8.98
N ASP A 466 7.67 15.71 9.22
CA ASP A 466 7.13 14.91 10.32
C ASP A 466 5.59 15.03 10.45
N LEU A 467 4.89 14.92 9.31
CA LEU A 467 3.43 14.95 9.27
C LEU A 467 2.84 13.58 9.61
N ASP A 468 1.94 13.54 10.60
CA ASP A 468 1.21 12.33 11.00
C ASP A 468 0.53 11.64 9.79
N GLU A 469 0.57 10.30 9.78
CA GLU A 469 -0.08 9.44 8.79
C GLU A 469 0.39 9.64 7.33
N THR A 470 1.54 10.30 7.13
CA THR A 470 2.17 10.46 5.81
C THR A 470 3.33 9.50 5.62
N ARG A 471 3.56 9.10 4.37
CA ARG A 471 4.71 8.27 3.97
C ARG A 471 5.74 9.13 3.27
N ASP A 472 6.98 8.65 3.25
CA ASP A 472 8.05 9.29 2.50
C ASP A 472 7.73 9.35 0.99
N GLU A 473 7.76 10.57 0.44
CA GLU A 473 7.52 10.85 -0.97
C GLU A 473 8.67 10.45 -1.90
N GLU A 474 9.88 10.30 -1.37
CA GLU A 474 11.05 9.76 -2.09
C GLU A 474 10.99 8.23 -2.22
N ALA A 475 10.24 7.57 -1.34
CA ALA A 475 10.07 6.12 -1.34
C ALA A 475 9.11 5.61 -2.43
N ILE A 476 8.40 6.51 -3.14
CA ILE A 476 7.43 6.15 -4.17
C ILE A 476 7.69 6.83 -5.53
N ARG A 477 7.76 6.01 -6.58
CA ARG A 477 7.87 6.46 -7.95
C ARG A 477 6.52 6.98 -8.47
N LEU A 478 6.55 7.99 -9.33
CA LEU A 478 5.40 8.57 -10.01
C LEU A 478 4.53 7.50 -10.70
N ARG A 479 5.16 6.55 -11.41
CA ARG A 479 4.44 5.43 -12.06
C ARG A 479 3.61 4.61 -11.10
N ASP A 480 4.11 4.37 -9.89
CA ASP A 480 3.46 3.55 -8.87
C ASP A 480 2.31 4.33 -8.21
N ALA A 481 2.55 5.62 -7.90
CA ALA A 481 1.51 6.52 -7.39
C ALA A 481 0.33 6.63 -8.37
N MET A 482 0.62 6.81 -9.66
CA MET A 482 -0.39 6.90 -10.72
C MET A 482 -1.14 5.58 -10.93
N ALA A 483 -0.44 4.45 -10.97
CA ALA A 483 -1.05 3.13 -11.14
C ALA A 483 -2.02 2.79 -10.00
N ARG A 484 -1.68 3.16 -8.75
CA ARG A 484 -2.51 2.93 -7.56
C ARG A 484 -3.86 3.65 -7.60
N ASN A 485 -3.96 4.76 -8.33
CA ASN A 485 -5.15 5.60 -8.30
C ASN A 485 -5.71 5.88 -9.71
N ALA A 486 -5.61 4.89 -10.59
CA ALA A 486 -6.17 4.92 -11.94
C ALA A 486 -5.74 6.16 -12.77
N GLY A 487 -4.49 6.61 -12.59
CA GLY A 487 -3.90 7.73 -13.32
C GLY A 487 -4.23 9.11 -12.78
N LYS A 488 -4.67 9.23 -11.52
CA LYS A 488 -5.01 10.52 -10.91
C LYS A 488 -4.49 10.60 -9.48
N ILE A 489 -3.89 11.70 -9.06
CA ILE A 489 -3.53 11.97 -7.65
C ILE A 489 -3.85 13.44 -7.33
N SER A 490 -3.91 13.81 -6.05
CA SER A 490 -4.00 15.22 -5.64
C SER A 490 -2.75 15.64 -4.88
N TYR A 491 -2.48 16.94 -4.93
CA TYR A 491 -1.36 17.59 -4.26
C TYR A 491 -1.88 18.86 -3.59
N THR A 492 -1.67 18.99 -2.29
CA THR A 492 -2.03 20.18 -1.53
C THR A 492 -0.74 20.85 -1.09
N TYR A 493 -0.58 22.13 -1.42
CA TYR A 493 0.55 22.96 -1.01
C TYR A 493 0.08 24.10 -0.11
N ASP A 494 0.90 24.46 0.89
CA ASP A 494 0.55 25.35 1.98
C ASP A 494 -0.72 24.87 2.71
N LEU A 495 -0.55 24.10 3.77
CA LEU A 495 -1.68 23.58 4.56
C LEU A 495 -2.48 24.67 5.31
N GLY A 496 -2.01 25.93 5.29
CA GLY A 496 -2.76 27.09 5.75
C GLY A 496 -3.69 27.65 4.66
N ALA A 497 -3.13 27.94 3.48
CA ALA A 497 -3.89 28.48 2.34
C ALA A 497 -4.66 27.41 1.53
N CYS A 498 -4.23 26.15 1.63
CA CYS A 498 -4.76 24.97 0.97
C CYS A 498 -4.81 25.09 -0.56
N TRP A 499 -3.66 25.28 -1.20
CA TRP A 499 -3.57 25.25 -2.66
C TRP A 499 -3.71 23.81 -3.19
N GLU A 500 -4.93 23.45 -3.56
CA GLU A 500 -5.27 22.11 -4.05
C GLU A 500 -5.03 21.95 -5.56
N HIS A 501 -4.29 20.91 -5.93
CA HIS A 501 -4.01 20.52 -7.30
C HIS A 501 -4.56 19.14 -7.60
N GLU A 502 -5.12 19.03 -8.81
CA GLU A 502 -5.47 17.76 -9.42
C GLU A 502 -4.43 17.39 -10.47
N ILE A 503 -3.78 16.24 -10.31
CA ILE A 503 -2.76 15.73 -11.22
C ILE A 503 -3.31 14.51 -11.93
N THR A 504 -3.30 14.55 -13.27
CA THR A 504 -3.81 13.45 -14.10
C THR A 504 -2.75 12.99 -15.10
N LEU A 505 -2.50 11.68 -15.14
CA LEU A 505 -1.73 11.02 -16.18
C LEU A 505 -2.54 11.00 -17.48
N GLU A 506 -2.12 11.78 -18.47
CA GLU A 506 -2.76 11.79 -19.79
C GLU A 506 -2.23 10.66 -20.69
N GLN A 507 -0.92 10.37 -20.61
CA GLN A 507 -0.25 9.35 -21.44
C GLN A 507 1.14 8.98 -20.89
N THR A 508 1.62 7.79 -21.25
CA THR A 508 3.03 7.38 -21.10
C THR A 508 3.66 7.29 -22.49
N LEU A 509 4.84 7.90 -22.66
CA LEU A 509 5.53 8.00 -23.95
C LEU A 509 6.95 7.43 -23.84
N PRO A 510 7.56 7.00 -24.98
CA PRO A 510 8.99 6.77 -25.04
C PRO A 510 9.77 8.06 -24.73
N ARG A 511 10.84 7.95 -23.95
CA ARG A 511 11.77 9.03 -23.63
C ARG A 511 12.58 9.40 -24.87
N ASP A 512 12.54 10.68 -25.23
CA ASP A 512 13.42 11.25 -26.25
C ASP A 512 14.76 11.62 -25.62
N ARG A 513 15.86 11.01 -26.08
CA ARG A 513 17.21 11.26 -25.55
C ARG A 513 17.79 12.62 -25.94
N GLY A 514 17.17 13.33 -26.89
CA GLY A 514 17.58 14.68 -27.28
C GLY A 514 16.83 15.80 -26.54
N GLN A 515 16.00 15.44 -25.55
CA GLN A 515 15.16 16.38 -24.81
C GLN A 515 15.48 16.26 -23.31
N ASP A 516 15.73 17.39 -22.67
CA ASP A 516 15.87 17.47 -21.22
C ASP A 516 14.48 17.34 -20.57
N TYR A 517 14.42 16.59 -19.48
CA TYR A 517 13.25 16.44 -18.64
C TYR A 517 13.62 16.87 -17.22
N PRO A 518 12.69 17.44 -16.44
CA PRO A 518 11.29 17.72 -16.75
C PRO A 518 11.08 18.86 -17.78
N VAL A 519 9.95 18.85 -18.50
CA VAL A 519 9.62 19.91 -19.48
C VAL A 519 8.12 20.23 -19.52
N CYS A 520 7.78 21.51 -19.41
CA CYS A 520 6.44 22.02 -19.61
C CYS A 520 6.16 22.19 -21.12
N VAL A 521 5.06 21.61 -21.61
CA VAL A 521 4.71 21.57 -23.04
C VAL A 521 3.46 22.37 -23.39
N ALA A 522 2.62 22.68 -22.42
CA ALA A 522 1.46 23.55 -22.60
C ALA A 522 0.96 24.09 -21.26
N TYR A 523 0.27 25.23 -21.29
CA TYR A 523 -0.29 25.85 -20.09
C TYR A 523 -1.57 26.62 -20.41
N LYS A 524 -2.28 27.03 -19.36
CA LYS A 524 -3.32 28.05 -19.40
C LYS A 524 -3.38 28.77 -18.06
N GLY A 525 -3.63 30.08 -18.13
CA GLY A 525 -3.72 30.94 -16.95
C GLY A 525 -2.34 31.30 -16.42
N ASP A 526 -2.25 32.50 -15.87
CA ASP A 526 -1.04 33.01 -15.25
C ASP A 526 -0.75 32.30 -13.91
N SER A 527 0.43 32.53 -13.35
CA SER A 527 0.82 31.91 -12.09
C SER A 527 0.11 32.60 -10.92
N PRO A 528 -0.50 31.86 -9.98
CA PRO A 528 -1.11 32.46 -8.79
C PRO A 528 -0.03 33.11 -7.92
N VAL A 529 -0.39 34.17 -7.20
CA VAL A 529 0.46 34.76 -6.17
C VAL A 529 0.43 33.84 -4.95
N GLU A 530 1.61 33.42 -4.48
CA GLU A 530 1.77 32.58 -3.29
C GLU A 530 1.29 33.29 -2.02
N TYR A 531 1.85 34.47 -1.76
CA TYR A 531 1.58 35.30 -0.58
C TYR A 531 0.61 36.43 -0.90
N TRP A 532 -0.65 36.10 -1.19
CA TRP A 532 -1.63 37.17 -1.37
C TRP A 532 -1.92 37.88 -0.03
N CYS A 533 -1.63 39.19 0.02
CA CYS A 533 -1.90 40.05 1.17
C CYS A 533 -2.83 41.19 0.77
N GLU A 534 -3.85 41.49 1.59
CA GLU A 534 -4.73 42.65 1.35
C GLU A 534 -3.99 43.99 1.50
N ASP A 535 -2.98 44.02 2.39
CA ASP A 535 -2.17 45.21 2.67
C ASP A 535 -1.07 45.46 1.61
N ASP A 536 -0.68 44.44 0.86
CA ASP A 536 0.26 44.53 -0.27
C ASP A 536 -0.18 43.59 -1.41
N PRO A 537 -1.18 44.00 -2.21
CA PRO A 537 -1.78 43.14 -3.22
C PRO A 537 -0.85 43.00 -4.42
N GLU A 538 -0.28 41.81 -4.59
CA GLU A 538 0.42 41.43 -5.81
C GLU A 538 -0.55 40.92 -6.88
N GLU A 539 -0.31 41.31 -8.13
CA GLU A 539 -1.04 40.76 -9.27
C GLU A 539 -0.29 39.55 -9.87
N PRO A 540 -1.00 38.48 -10.28
CA PRO A 540 -0.43 37.37 -11.03
C PRO A 540 0.41 37.81 -12.23
N GLY A 541 1.70 37.48 -12.23
CA GLY A 541 2.59 37.72 -13.37
C GLY A 541 2.31 36.76 -14.55
N PRO A 542 2.57 37.17 -15.80
CA PRO A 542 2.30 36.32 -16.96
C PRO A 542 3.14 35.03 -16.92
N PHE A 543 2.55 33.89 -17.26
CA PHE A 543 3.28 32.63 -17.28
C PHE A 543 4.31 32.60 -18.43
N ASP A 544 5.61 32.60 -18.09
CA ASP A 544 6.73 32.47 -19.04
C ASP A 544 7.16 31.00 -19.17
N LEU A 545 6.66 30.33 -20.21
CA LEU A 545 7.01 28.95 -20.52
C LEU A 545 8.51 28.73 -20.76
N ALA A 546 9.21 29.71 -21.35
CA ALA A 546 10.62 29.58 -21.64
C ALA A 546 11.47 29.72 -20.38
N GLU A 547 11.09 30.61 -19.46
CA GLU A 547 11.73 30.70 -18.15
C GLU A 547 11.52 29.44 -17.31
N VAL A 548 10.28 28.96 -17.22
CA VAL A 548 9.98 27.73 -16.48
C VAL A 548 10.76 26.55 -17.04
N ASN A 549 10.82 26.37 -18.35
CA ASN A 549 11.61 25.29 -18.94
C ASN A 549 13.13 25.44 -18.72
N ARG A 550 13.67 26.67 -18.58
CA ARG A 550 15.07 26.86 -18.18
C ARG A 550 15.30 26.41 -16.73
N LYS A 551 14.39 26.75 -15.82
CA LYS A 551 14.48 26.33 -14.40
C LYS A 551 14.30 24.81 -14.26
N LEU A 552 13.36 24.22 -15.00
CA LEU A 552 13.14 22.77 -15.02
C LEU A 552 14.37 22.01 -15.56
N ALA A 553 15.04 22.53 -16.59
CA ALA A 553 16.28 21.91 -17.08
C ALA A 553 17.40 21.94 -16.02
N ALA A 554 17.48 23.02 -15.23
CA ALA A 554 18.46 23.13 -14.15
C ALA A 554 18.21 22.16 -12.97
N LEU A 555 16.96 21.73 -12.73
CA LEU A 555 16.69 20.64 -11.78
C LEU A 555 17.32 19.34 -12.25
N GLY A 556 17.16 19.01 -13.54
CA GLY A 556 17.73 17.78 -14.12
C GLY A 556 19.26 17.78 -14.22
N GLU A 557 19.92 18.95 -14.17
CA GLU A 557 21.39 19.07 -14.15
C GLU A 557 21.99 19.05 -12.74
N ALA A 558 21.18 19.26 -11.68
CA ALA A 558 21.65 19.23 -10.30
C ALA A 558 21.78 17.78 -9.74
N GLU A 559 21.28 16.80 -10.49
CA GLU A 559 21.32 15.36 -10.17
C GLU A 559 22.45 14.59 -10.92
N GLU A 560 23.18 15.23 -11.85
CA GLU A 560 24.38 14.68 -12.52
C GLU A 560 25.68 15.17 -11.85
#